data_AF-A0A7S0LT81-F1
#
_entry.id   AF-A0A7S0LT81-F1
#
_cell.length_a   1.000
_cell.length_b   1.000
_cell.length_c   1.000
_cell.angle_alpha   90.00
_cell.angle_beta   90.00
_cell.angle_gamma   90.00
#
_symmetry.space_group_name_H-M   'P 1'
#
loop_
_entity.id
_entity.type
_entity.pdbx_description
1 polymer ?
#
loop_
_entity_poly.entity_id
_entity_poly.type
_entity_poly.pdbx_seq_one_letter_code
_entity_poly.pdbx_strand_id
1 'polypeptide(L)'
;RNLVTWNKEIYVLANDADFVMLYLRTDLFERDNINEPNTWNELITIAKRYNGTDINDDGIPDYGICWPANEFNFAMIAMNVHASTMQGKGVEQGLFFDLLSGLPLWNTTAAARAFSILYTLLSLSPFAEHGPNHHNFLGHAMDFKKGRCAALVGMPGLFKAIMFKGHTKVNG
;
A
#
# COMPACT_ATOMS: atom_id res chain seq x y z
N ARG A 1 -0.71 -24.12 8.17
CA ARG A 1 -1.40 -24.17 6.85
C ARG A 1 -0.33 -24.03 5.79
N ASN A 2 -0.22 -24.97 4.86
CA ASN A 2 0.82 -24.95 3.83
C ASN A 2 0.19 -24.44 2.54
N LEU A 3 0.65 -23.29 2.03
CA LEU A 3 0.15 -22.64 0.80
C LEU A 3 0.15 -23.57 -0.42
N VAL A 4 0.95 -24.63 -0.37
CA VAL A 4 1.22 -25.55 -1.47
C VAL A 4 0.62 -26.94 -1.27
N THR A 5 -0.15 -27.14 -0.19
CA THR A 5 -0.72 -28.43 0.17
C THR A 5 -2.23 -28.45 -0.05
N TRP A 6 -2.71 -29.47 -0.75
CA TRP A 6 -4.12 -29.81 -0.85
C TRP A 6 -4.30 -31.28 -0.48
N ASN A 7 -5.36 -31.65 0.24
CA ASN A 7 -5.59 -33.03 0.67
C ASN A 7 -4.35 -33.75 1.27
N LYS A 8 -3.52 -33.04 2.05
CA LYS A 8 -2.25 -33.51 2.64
C LYS A 8 -1.13 -33.84 1.65
N GLU A 9 -1.30 -33.58 0.35
CA GLU A 9 -0.26 -33.72 -0.67
C GLU A 9 0.30 -32.35 -1.07
N ILE A 10 1.61 -32.29 -1.32
CA ILE A 10 2.29 -31.09 -1.81
C ILE A 10 2.23 -31.11 -3.35
N TYR A 11 1.57 -30.12 -3.95
CA TYR A 11 1.42 -30.05 -5.41
C TYR A 11 2.42 -29.13 -6.08
N VAL A 12 2.96 -28.16 -5.35
CA VAL A 12 3.91 -27.17 -5.88
C VAL A 12 4.96 -26.85 -4.83
N LEU A 13 6.09 -26.31 -5.26
CA LEU A 13 7.09 -25.74 -4.36
C LEU A 13 6.95 -24.22 -4.42
N ALA A 14 6.82 -23.57 -3.27
CA ALA A 14 6.80 -22.12 -3.20
C ALA A 14 8.20 -21.60 -3.54
N ASN A 15 8.33 -20.92 -4.68
CA ASN A 15 9.59 -20.35 -5.14
C ASN A 15 9.81 -18.92 -4.63
N ASP A 16 8.77 -18.09 -4.73
CA ASP A 16 8.80 -16.68 -4.39
C ASP A 16 7.42 -16.19 -3.95
N ALA A 17 7.35 -15.08 -3.22
CA ALA A 17 6.11 -14.46 -2.79
C ALA A 17 6.22 -12.94 -2.78
N ASP A 18 5.24 -12.29 -3.40
CA ASP A 18 5.07 -10.85 -3.34
C ASP A 18 3.93 -10.48 -2.38
N PHE A 19 4.14 -9.40 -1.62
CA PHE A 19 3.14 -8.82 -0.74
C PHE A 19 3.25 -7.30 -0.77
N VAL A 20 2.15 -6.62 -0.49
CA VAL A 20 2.14 -5.16 -0.48
C VAL A 20 2.87 -4.67 0.78
N MET A 21 3.79 -3.73 0.60
CA MET A 21 4.57 -3.13 1.67
C MET A 21 4.29 -1.63 1.80
N LEU A 22 4.49 -1.13 3.01
CA LEU A 22 4.50 0.29 3.33
C LEU A 22 5.95 0.75 3.45
N TYR A 23 6.31 1.80 2.72
CA TYR A 23 7.58 2.48 2.80
C TYR A 23 7.36 3.86 3.43
N LEU A 24 8.24 4.26 4.35
CA LEU A 24 8.10 5.47 5.15
C LEU A 24 9.34 6.36 5.01
N ARG A 25 9.13 7.68 5.01
CA ARG A 25 10.20 8.68 5.11
C ARG A 25 10.60 8.87 6.57
N THR A 26 11.54 8.05 7.06
CA THR A 26 11.97 8.08 8.47
C THR A 26 12.53 9.43 8.91
N ASP A 27 13.11 10.19 7.98
CA ASP A 27 13.61 11.54 8.23
C ASP A 27 12.49 12.54 8.63
N LEU A 28 11.28 12.41 8.06
CA LEU A 28 10.14 13.23 8.48
C LEU A 28 9.67 12.86 9.89
N PHE A 29 9.76 11.57 10.23
CA PHE A 29 9.28 11.00 11.49
C PHE A 29 10.23 11.40 12.63
N GLU A 30 11.54 11.35 12.38
CA GLU A 30 12.57 11.85 13.28
C GLU A 30 12.46 13.36 13.48
N ARG A 31 12.33 14.13 12.39
CA ARG A 31 12.20 15.60 12.44
C ARG A 31 11.00 16.05 13.28
N ASP A 32 9.86 15.39 13.10
CA ASP A 32 8.60 15.78 13.72
C ASP A 32 8.26 15.00 15.00
N ASN A 33 9.17 14.11 15.44
CA ASN A 33 9.02 13.24 16.61
C ASN A 33 7.72 12.40 16.59
N ILE A 34 7.50 11.67 15.49
CA ILE A 34 6.31 10.84 15.25
C ILE A 34 6.72 9.37 15.14
N ASN A 35 5.93 8.49 15.74
CA ASN A 35 6.15 7.04 15.66
C ASN A 35 5.66 6.45 14.32
N GLU A 36 6.25 5.32 13.94
CA GLU A 36 5.78 4.51 12.80
C GLU A 36 4.33 4.03 13.01
N PRO A 37 3.47 4.03 11.96
CA PRO A 37 2.10 3.59 12.06
C PRO A 37 2.02 2.07 12.21
N ASN A 38 1.27 1.61 13.19
CA ASN A 38 0.92 0.20 13.40
C ASN A 38 -0.54 -0.08 12.99
N THR A 39 -1.32 0.95 12.70
CA THR A 39 -2.72 0.84 12.27
C THR A 39 -3.04 1.71 11.07
N TRP A 40 -4.11 1.36 10.33
CA TRP A 40 -4.61 2.20 9.24
C TRP A 40 -5.01 3.61 9.69
N ASN A 41 -5.51 3.77 10.93
CA ASN A 41 -5.87 5.09 11.46
C ASN A 41 -4.64 5.96 11.70
N GLU A 42 -3.56 5.37 12.21
CA GLU A 42 -2.28 6.07 12.38
C GLU A 42 -1.69 6.45 11.01
N LEU A 43 -1.71 5.54 10.03
CA LEU A 43 -1.26 5.85 8.68
C LEU A 43 -2.09 6.98 8.05
N ILE A 44 -3.42 6.96 8.19
CA ILE A 44 -4.29 8.06 7.74
C ILE A 44 -3.95 9.37 8.45
N THR A 45 -3.66 9.33 9.75
CA THR A 45 -3.29 10.51 10.53
C THR A 45 -1.99 11.13 10.03
N ILE A 46 -0.99 10.29 9.77
CA ILE A 46 0.30 10.69 9.20
C ILE A 46 0.11 11.26 7.78
N ALA A 47 -0.63 10.56 6.92
CA ALA A 47 -0.90 11.02 5.56
C ALA A 47 -1.61 12.39 5.57
N LYS A 48 -2.61 12.58 6.43
CA LYS A 48 -3.31 13.87 6.59
C LYS A 48 -2.39 14.99 7.06
N ARG A 49 -1.43 14.69 7.93
CA ARG A 49 -0.49 15.69 8.46
C ARG A 49 0.39 16.29 7.37
N TYR A 50 0.87 15.45 6.45
CA TYR A 50 1.82 15.87 5.41
C TYR A 50 1.17 16.27 4.09
N ASN A 51 -0.07 15.83 3.83
CA ASN A 51 -0.76 16.16 2.60
C ASN A 51 -0.99 17.68 2.46
N GLY A 52 -0.53 18.25 1.35
CA GLY A 52 -0.60 19.68 1.05
C GLY A 52 0.51 20.52 1.71
N THR A 53 1.46 19.89 2.40
CA THR A 53 2.66 20.56 2.94
C THR A 53 3.85 20.35 2.02
N ASP A 54 4.84 21.23 2.05
CA ASP A 54 6.11 21.05 1.33
C ASP A 54 7.07 20.25 2.23
N ILE A 55 7.24 18.95 1.94
CA ILE A 55 8.06 18.03 2.75
C ILE A 55 9.43 17.74 2.12
N ASN A 56 9.69 18.31 0.94
CA ASN A 56 10.97 18.21 0.25
C ASN A 56 11.65 19.56 -0.01
N ASP A 57 11.07 20.65 0.49
CA ASP A 57 11.56 22.04 0.40
C ASP A 57 11.69 22.53 -1.06
N ASP A 58 10.83 22.05 -1.97
CA ASP A 58 10.82 22.44 -3.40
C ASP A 58 9.86 23.59 -3.73
N GLY A 59 9.10 24.07 -2.74
CA GLY A 59 8.10 25.13 -2.86
C GLY A 59 6.75 24.68 -3.41
N ILE A 60 6.55 23.38 -3.66
CA ILE A 60 5.31 22.80 -4.19
C ILE A 60 4.68 21.90 -3.12
N PRO A 61 3.36 21.98 -2.88
CA PRO A 61 2.68 21.05 -1.99
C PRO A 61 2.87 19.57 -2.38
N ASP A 62 3.10 18.74 -1.38
CA ASP A 62 3.31 17.30 -1.51
C ASP A 62 2.12 16.47 -1.01
N TYR A 63 2.20 15.16 -1.22
CA TYR A 63 1.14 14.22 -0.90
C TYR A 63 1.39 13.50 0.43
N GLY A 64 0.29 13.14 1.10
CA GLY A 64 0.38 12.32 2.31
C GLY A 64 0.92 10.93 2.03
N ILE A 65 0.52 10.34 0.91
CA ILE A 65 0.90 8.98 0.53
C ILE A 65 0.94 8.80 -0.98
N CYS A 66 1.97 8.16 -1.50
CA CYS A 66 2.03 7.70 -2.87
C CYS A 66 1.25 6.38 -2.96
N TRP A 67 0.11 6.41 -3.65
CA TRP A 67 -0.81 5.27 -3.73
C TRP A 67 -1.13 4.93 -5.20
N PRO A 68 -0.56 3.84 -5.74
CA PRO A 68 -0.88 3.37 -7.09
C PRO A 68 -2.36 3.05 -7.28
N ALA A 69 -3.00 3.77 -8.19
CA ALA A 69 -4.45 3.70 -8.43
C ALA A 69 -4.84 3.23 -9.85
N ASN A 70 -3.88 2.85 -10.69
CA ASN A 70 -4.17 2.17 -11.95
C ASN A 70 -4.68 0.73 -11.67
N GLU A 71 -5.54 0.21 -12.55
CA GLU A 71 -6.42 -0.94 -12.30
C GLU A 71 -5.74 -2.13 -11.59
N PHE A 72 -4.67 -2.69 -12.16
CA PHE A 72 -3.97 -3.86 -11.59
C PHE A 72 -3.37 -3.56 -10.21
N ASN A 73 -2.76 -2.39 -10.03
CA ASN A 73 -2.08 -2.04 -8.79
C ASN A 73 -3.11 -1.74 -7.69
N PHE A 74 -4.19 -1.06 -8.05
CA PHE A 74 -5.29 -0.76 -7.13
C PHE A 74 -5.92 -2.05 -6.60
N ALA A 75 -6.21 -3.03 -7.47
CA ALA A 75 -6.81 -4.29 -7.05
C ALA A 75 -5.96 -5.02 -6.00
N MET A 76 -4.64 -5.13 -6.21
CA MET A 76 -3.74 -5.78 -5.26
C MET A 76 -3.69 -5.05 -3.91
N ILE A 77 -3.57 -3.73 -3.93
CA ILE A 77 -3.52 -2.95 -2.67
C ILE A 77 -4.88 -3.00 -1.96
N ALA A 78 -5.99 -2.86 -2.69
CA ALA A 78 -7.34 -2.95 -2.15
C ALA A 78 -7.60 -4.30 -1.48
N MET A 79 -7.14 -5.40 -2.08
CA MET A 79 -7.22 -6.73 -1.48
C MET A 79 -6.44 -6.83 -0.16
N ASN A 80 -5.26 -6.20 -0.06
CA ASN A 80 -4.46 -6.20 1.17
C ASN A 80 -5.14 -5.40 2.29
N VAL A 81 -5.67 -4.21 1.97
CA VAL A 81 -6.46 -3.42 2.93
C VAL A 81 -7.67 -4.23 3.38
N HIS A 82 -8.41 -4.82 2.44
CA HIS A 82 -9.59 -5.61 2.77
C HIS A 82 -9.25 -6.82 3.65
N ALA A 83 -8.22 -7.59 3.32
CA ALA A 83 -7.79 -8.74 4.11
C ALA A 83 -7.44 -8.38 5.55
N SER A 84 -6.69 -7.28 5.74
CA SER A 84 -6.34 -6.82 7.08
C SER A 84 -7.55 -6.41 7.93
N THR A 85 -8.64 -5.94 7.31
CA THR A 85 -9.89 -5.61 8.01
C THR A 85 -10.78 -6.83 8.27
N MET A 86 -10.76 -7.82 7.38
CA MET A 86 -11.61 -9.02 7.46
C MET A 86 -11.05 -10.07 8.42
N GLN A 87 -9.73 -10.21 8.43
CA GLN A 87 -9.03 -11.34 9.06
C GLN A 87 -8.32 -10.97 10.37
N GLY A 88 -8.82 -9.96 11.10
CA GLY A 88 -8.21 -9.48 12.34
C GLY A 88 -8.13 -10.52 13.48
N LYS A 89 -8.92 -11.59 13.42
CA LYS A 89 -8.88 -12.75 14.33
C LYS A 89 -8.29 -14.01 13.67
N GLY A 90 -7.79 -13.89 12.45
CA GLY A 90 -7.18 -14.98 11.69
C GLY A 90 -7.86 -15.25 10.34
N VAL A 91 -7.15 -16.00 9.49
CA VAL A 91 -7.54 -16.26 8.09
C VAL A 91 -8.77 -17.16 7.93
N GLU A 92 -9.21 -17.83 8.99
CA GLU A 92 -10.43 -18.65 8.99
C GLU A 92 -11.72 -17.83 8.88
N GLN A 93 -11.63 -16.50 9.02
CA GLN A 93 -12.76 -15.58 8.79
C GLN A 93 -13.12 -15.41 7.31
N GLY A 94 -12.32 -15.96 6.39
CA GLY A 94 -12.49 -15.74 4.96
C GLY A 94 -12.00 -14.36 4.50
N LEU A 95 -12.08 -14.12 3.19
CA LEU A 95 -11.73 -12.84 2.57
C LEU A 95 -12.86 -12.41 1.63
N PHE A 96 -13.07 -13.19 0.56
CA PHE A 96 -14.11 -12.93 -0.43
C PHE A 96 -15.41 -13.66 -0.12
N PHE A 97 -15.29 -14.86 0.45
CA PHE A 97 -16.40 -15.75 0.76
C PHE A 97 -16.26 -16.31 2.17
N ASP A 98 -17.40 -16.56 2.79
CA ASP A 98 -17.48 -17.34 4.02
C ASP A 98 -17.07 -18.79 3.73
N LEU A 99 -16.16 -19.34 4.54
CA LEU A 99 -15.54 -20.64 4.27
C LEU A 99 -16.50 -21.83 4.46
N LEU A 100 -17.64 -21.64 5.13
CA LEU A 100 -18.64 -22.69 5.38
C LEU A 100 -19.80 -22.63 4.41
N SER A 101 -20.38 -21.44 4.22
CA SER A 101 -21.57 -21.22 3.38
C SER A 101 -21.25 -20.90 1.93
N GLY A 102 -20.03 -20.47 1.61
CA GLY A 102 -19.64 -20.00 0.28
C GLY A 102 -20.29 -18.68 -0.13
N LEU A 103 -21.00 -18.00 0.79
CA LEU A 103 -21.64 -16.71 0.52
C LEU A 103 -20.62 -15.57 0.50
N PRO A 104 -20.84 -14.52 -0.33
CA PRO A 104 -19.91 -13.39 -0.44
C PRO A 104 -19.85 -12.54 0.84
N LEU A 105 -18.65 -12.07 1.20
CA LEU A 105 -18.38 -11.27 2.40
C LEU A 105 -18.30 -9.75 2.16
N TRP A 106 -18.94 -9.25 1.10
CA TRP A 106 -18.89 -7.83 0.73
C TRP A 106 -19.85 -6.94 1.51
N ASN A 107 -20.94 -7.49 2.06
CA ASN A 107 -21.93 -6.74 2.83
C ASN A 107 -21.65 -6.86 4.34
N THR A 108 -20.50 -6.37 4.78
CA THR A 108 -20.07 -6.43 6.18
C THR A 108 -19.52 -5.08 6.65
N THR A 109 -19.54 -4.83 7.96
CA THR A 109 -18.92 -3.61 8.54
C THR A 109 -17.41 -3.57 8.29
N ALA A 110 -16.76 -4.73 8.23
CA ALA A 110 -15.33 -4.84 7.90
C ALA A 110 -15.06 -4.46 6.43
N ALA A 111 -15.88 -4.95 5.48
CA ALA A 111 -15.79 -4.51 4.09
C ALA A 111 -16.02 -3.01 3.93
N ALA A 112 -17.06 -2.46 4.58
CA ALA A 112 -17.31 -1.02 4.59
C ALA A 112 -16.12 -0.22 5.16
N ARG A 113 -15.48 -0.75 6.21
CA ARG A 113 -14.28 -0.15 6.79
C ARG A 113 -13.10 -0.14 5.81
N ALA A 114 -12.89 -1.22 5.07
CA ALA A 114 -11.85 -1.29 4.04
C ALA A 114 -12.04 -0.20 2.96
N PHE A 115 -13.26 -0.06 2.44
CA PHE A 115 -13.58 0.98 1.46
C PHE A 115 -13.37 2.39 2.01
N SER A 116 -13.71 2.63 3.29
CA SER A 116 -13.44 3.91 3.95
C SER A 116 -11.94 4.23 4.04
N ILE A 117 -11.10 3.25 4.36
CA ILE A 117 -9.64 3.41 4.38
C ILE A 117 -9.13 3.72 2.98
N LEU A 118 -9.54 2.92 1.98
CA LEU A 118 -9.12 3.10 0.58
C LEU A 118 -9.48 4.48 0.05
N TYR A 119 -10.74 4.90 0.24
CA TYR A 119 -11.21 6.22 -0.18
C TYR A 119 -10.41 7.35 0.47
N THR A 120 -10.17 7.25 1.78
CA THR A 120 -9.42 8.27 2.52
C THR A 120 -7.98 8.36 2.01
N LEU A 121 -7.27 7.24 1.87
CA LEU A 121 -5.87 7.26 1.44
C LEU A 121 -5.73 7.67 -0.04
N LEU A 122 -6.67 7.29 -0.90
CA LEU A 122 -6.70 7.78 -2.29
C LEU A 122 -6.83 9.31 -2.35
N SER A 123 -7.69 9.90 -1.52
CA SER A 123 -7.85 11.37 -1.45
C SER A 123 -6.63 12.12 -0.93
N LEU A 124 -5.68 11.41 -0.30
CA LEU A 124 -4.43 11.95 0.25
C LEU A 124 -3.21 11.58 -0.62
N SER A 125 -3.47 11.14 -1.85
CA SER A 125 -2.47 10.67 -2.80
C SER A 125 -2.54 11.47 -4.11
N PRO A 126 -1.55 11.31 -5.02
CA PRO A 126 -1.59 11.96 -6.33
C PRO A 126 -2.87 11.67 -7.14
N PHE A 127 -3.61 10.62 -6.80
CA PHE A 127 -4.93 10.34 -7.37
C PHE A 127 -5.92 11.50 -7.23
N ALA A 128 -5.87 12.26 -6.14
CA ALA A 128 -6.81 13.37 -5.91
C ALA A 128 -6.68 14.49 -6.96
N GLU A 129 -5.46 14.71 -7.45
CA GLU A 129 -5.17 15.73 -8.48
C GLU A 129 -5.26 15.15 -9.89
N HIS A 130 -4.72 13.95 -10.09
CA HIS A 130 -4.45 13.42 -11.42
C HIS A 130 -5.40 12.29 -11.83
N GLY A 131 -6.26 11.83 -10.93
CA GLY A 131 -7.17 10.73 -11.17
C GLY A 131 -6.48 9.36 -11.32
N PRO A 132 -7.19 8.36 -11.85
CA PRO A 132 -6.61 7.05 -12.11
C PRO A 132 -5.57 7.15 -13.23
N ASN A 133 -4.52 6.32 -13.16
CA ASN A 133 -3.45 6.20 -14.15
C ASN A 133 -2.39 7.30 -14.18
N HIS A 134 -2.32 8.18 -13.17
CA HIS A 134 -1.19 9.12 -13.04
C HIS A 134 0.16 8.41 -13.14
N HIS A 135 0.36 7.36 -12.33
CA HIS A 135 1.55 6.53 -12.32
C HIS A 135 1.23 5.06 -12.00
N ASN A 136 2.11 4.15 -12.41
CA ASN A 136 2.17 2.79 -11.90
C ASN A 136 3.05 2.72 -10.64
N PHE A 137 3.31 1.53 -10.10
CA PHE A 137 4.21 1.32 -8.96
C PHE A 137 5.57 2.02 -9.10
N LEU A 138 6.19 1.96 -10.28
CA LEU A 138 7.50 2.59 -10.50
C LEU A 138 7.40 4.12 -10.49
N GLY A 139 6.39 4.69 -11.15
CA GLY A 139 6.20 6.16 -11.14
C GLY A 139 5.97 6.69 -9.72
N HIS A 140 5.12 6.03 -8.93
CA HIS A 140 4.91 6.40 -7.52
C HIS A 140 6.15 6.18 -6.65
N ALA A 141 6.97 5.16 -6.94
CA ALA A 141 8.27 5.03 -6.29
C ALA A 141 9.22 6.17 -6.64
N MET A 142 9.17 6.71 -7.86
CA MET A 142 9.95 7.88 -8.27
C MET A 142 9.47 9.16 -7.59
N ASP A 143 8.15 9.35 -7.44
CA ASP A 143 7.59 10.48 -6.68
C ASP A 143 8.04 10.43 -5.22
N PHE A 144 7.92 9.26 -4.58
CA PHE A 144 8.40 9.03 -3.23
C PHE A 144 9.92 9.29 -3.10
N LYS A 145 10.71 8.83 -4.07
CA LYS A 145 12.17 9.06 -4.10
C LYS A 145 12.56 10.54 -4.27
N LYS A 146 11.74 11.32 -4.99
CA LYS A 146 11.87 12.79 -5.09
C LYS A 146 11.37 13.53 -3.83
N GLY A 147 10.88 12.77 -2.85
CA GLY A 147 10.37 13.30 -1.60
C GLY A 147 8.92 13.78 -1.65
N ARG A 148 8.20 13.55 -2.75
CA ARG A 148 6.84 14.08 -2.98
C ARG A 148 5.74 13.43 -2.12
N CYS A 149 6.10 12.43 -1.33
CA CYS A 149 5.18 11.64 -0.51
C CYS A 149 5.82 11.28 0.83
N ALA A 150 5.09 11.39 1.93
CA ALA A 150 5.56 10.98 3.25
C ALA A 150 5.60 9.44 3.43
N ALA A 151 4.71 8.74 2.73
CA ALA A 151 4.65 7.29 2.68
C ALA A 151 4.43 6.80 1.24
N LEU A 152 4.76 5.53 0.97
CA LEU A 152 4.46 4.86 -0.29
C LEU A 152 3.92 3.46 -0.01
N VAL A 153 2.88 3.07 -0.74
CA VAL A 153 2.42 1.68 -0.79
C VAL A 153 2.86 1.04 -2.10
N GLY A 154 3.51 -0.11 -2.01
CA GLY A 154 4.03 -0.76 -3.20
C GLY A 154 4.56 -2.18 -3.00
N MET A 155 5.00 -2.79 -4.10
CA MET A 155 5.54 -4.15 -4.11
C MET A 155 6.99 -4.20 -3.56
N PRO A 156 7.49 -5.36 -3.10
CA PRO A 156 8.83 -5.49 -2.55
C PRO A 156 9.93 -5.18 -3.55
N GLY A 157 9.72 -5.46 -4.84
CA GLY A 157 10.65 -5.12 -5.91
C GLY A 157 10.96 -3.62 -6.03
N LEU A 158 10.11 -2.73 -5.49
CA LEU A 158 10.36 -1.29 -5.48
C LEU A 158 11.47 -0.87 -4.53
N PHE A 159 11.76 -1.67 -3.50
CA PHE A 159 12.84 -1.39 -2.54
C PHE A 159 14.14 -1.06 -3.27
N LYS A 160 14.46 -1.81 -4.34
CA LYS A 160 15.68 -1.57 -5.12
C LYS A 160 15.65 -0.21 -5.84
N ALA A 161 14.51 0.17 -6.42
CA ALA A 161 14.35 1.43 -7.14
C ALA A 161 14.45 2.65 -6.19
N ILE A 162 13.93 2.52 -4.97
CA ILE A 162 13.88 3.56 -3.95
C ILE A 162 15.25 3.71 -3.27
N MET A 163 15.84 2.61 -2.80
CA MET A 163 16.99 2.62 -1.90
C MET A 163 18.35 2.70 -2.60
N PHE A 164 18.47 2.21 -3.83
CA PHE A 164 19.75 2.21 -4.53
C PHE A 164 19.86 3.43 -5.47
N LYS A 165 20.94 4.20 -5.32
CA LYS A 165 21.39 5.16 -6.33
C LYS A 165 22.12 4.40 -7.46
N GLY A 166 21.75 4.63 -8.71
CA GLY A 166 22.68 4.51 -9.84
C GLY A 166 23.03 3.11 -10.40
N HIS A 167 22.12 2.12 -10.41
CA HIS A 167 22.39 0.83 -11.09
C HIS A 167 21.69 0.62 -12.43
N THR A 168 21.03 1.63 -12.99
CA THR A 168 20.82 1.67 -14.44
C THR A 168 22.13 2.12 -15.07
N LYS A 169 22.91 1.17 -15.61
CA LYS A 169 23.81 1.52 -16.71
C LYS A 169 22.95 2.19 -17.77
N VAL A 170 23.12 3.50 -17.94
CA VAL A 170 22.76 4.16 -19.18
C VAL A 170 23.74 3.59 -20.18
N ASN A 171 23.32 2.57 -20.93
CA ASN A 171 24.06 2.18 -22.12
C ASN A 171 23.96 3.37 -23.06
N GLY A 172 25.09 4.03 -23.30
CA GLY A 172 25.25 4.98 -24.40
C GLY A 172 25.19 4.32 -25.76
#